data_AF-A0AAU2F6J6-F1
#
_entry.id   AF-A0AAU2F6J6-F1
#
_cell.length_a   1.000
_cell.length_b   1.000
_cell.length_c   1.000
_cell.angle_alpha   90.00
_cell.angle_beta   90.00
_cell.angle_gamma   90.00
#
_symmetry.space_group_name_H-M   'P 1'
#
loop_
_entity.id
_entity.type
_entity.pdbx_description
1 polymer ?
#
loop_
_entity_poly.entity_id
_entity_poly.type
_entity_poly.pdbx_seq_one_letter_code
_entity_poly.pdbx_strand_id
1 'polypeptide(L)'
;MFATIVEVEEIAGVTVDEPAIKKAQAIVETAAGRPEEVIMDATDLIWLKKATAYQCAYMAEDPTSVFEQPNLESVTQGENKMVFGDKAVWLSPVAQKALGNLSWRRSRLVPLRPFNYRKELWRQDVETVRMRGRWWSW
;
A
#
# COMPACT_ATOMS: atom_id res chain seq x y z
N MET A 1 -5.87 -17.98 -7.17
CA MET A 1 -5.26 -17.67 -5.86
C MET A 1 -3.97 -16.91 -6.09
N PHE A 2 -3.77 -15.76 -5.43
CA PHE A 2 -2.66 -14.84 -5.75
C PHE A 2 -1.25 -15.34 -5.38
N ALA A 3 -1.12 -16.20 -4.38
CA ALA A 3 0.16 -16.71 -3.90
C ALA A 3 0.05 -18.21 -3.59
N THR A 4 1.07 -18.99 -3.90
CA THR A 4 1.20 -20.40 -3.51
C THR A 4 1.89 -20.54 -2.15
N ILE A 5 1.83 -21.72 -1.53
CA ILE A 5 2.43 -22.00 -0.21
C ILE A 5 3.93 -21.65 -0.21
N VAL A 6 4.66 -22.11 -1.23
CA VAL A 6 6.11 -21.85 -1.38
C VAL A 6 6.39 -20.36 -1.46
N GLU A 7 5.59 -19.61 -2.21
CA GLU A 7 5.79 -18.18 -2.38
C GLU A 7 5.48 -17.39 -1.10
N VAL A 8 4.54 -17.85 -0.28
CA VAL A 8 4.27 -17.25 1.03
C VAL A 8 5.44 -17.48 1.98
N GLU A 9 6.03 -18.68 1.97
CA GLU A 9 7.22 -19.00 2.74
C GLU A 9 8.42 -18.15 2.29
N GLU A 10 8.65 -17.99 0.98
CA GLU A 10 9.73 -17.15 0.44
C GLU A 10 9.58 -15.66 0.79
N ILE A 11 8.35 -15.12 0.76
CA ILE A 11 8.11 -13.69 0.97
C ILE A 11 8.01 -13.33 2.45
N ALA A 12 7.32 -14.16 3.24
CA ALA A 12 6.96 -13.84 4.61
C ALA A 12 7.67 -14.71 5.65
N GLY A 13 8.33 -15.80 5.25
CA GLY A 13 9.05 -16.71 6.15
C GLY A 13 8.15 -17.56 7.04
N VAL A 14 6.86 -17.68 6.70
CA VAL A 14 5.87 -18.40 7.50
C VAL A 14 5.29 -19.56 6.70
N THR A 15 5.27 -20.74 7.32
CA THR A 15 4.59 -21.93 6.78
C THR A 15 3.11 -21.86 7.11
N VAL A 16 2.25 -21.89 6.10
CA VAL A 16 0.79 -21.75 6.25
C VAL A 16 0.06 -22.77 5.38
N ASP A 17 -1.07 -23.26 5.88
CA ASP A 17 -1.93 -24.18 5.15
C ASP A 17 -2.76 -23.46 4.07
N GLU A 18 -3.15 -24.20 3.03
CA GLU A 18 -4.02 -23.70 1.95
C GLU A 18 -5.31 -22.99 2.42
N PRO A 19 -6.09 -23.48 3.41
CA PRO A 19 -7.24 -22.77 3.93
C PRO A 19 -6.91 -21.41 4.56
N ALA A 20 -5.73 -21.24 5.15
CA ALA A 20 -5.31 -19.95 5.71
C ALA A 20 -5.07 -18.93 4.59
N ILE A 21 -4.45 -19.36 3.49
CA ILE A 21 -4.21 -18.50 2.33
C ILE A 21 -5.53 -18.06 1.68
N LYS A 22 -6.51 -18.96 1.56
CA LYS A 22 -7.84 -18.60 1.04
C LYS A 22 -8.55 -17.54 1.89
N LYS A 23 -8.44 -17.62 3.22
CA LYS A 23 -8.99 -16.59 4.12
C LYS A 23 -8.25 -15.26 3.93
N ALA A 24 -6.92 -15.28 3.88
CA ALA A 24 -6.12 -14.08 3.65
C ALA A 24 -6.43 -13.44 2.29
N GLN A 25 -6.62 -14.24 1.25
CA GLN A 25 -7.02 -13.77 -0.07
C GLN A 25 -8.38 -13.07 -0.03
N ALA A 26 -9.40 -13.66 0.60
CA ALA A 26 -10.72 -13.03 0.71
C ALA A 26 -10.66 -11.67 1.41
N ILE A 27 -9.82 -11.54 2.45
CA ILE A 27 -9.55 -10.28 3.14
C ILE A 27 -8.90 -9.27 2.18
N VAL A 28 -7.85 -9.68 1.47
CA VAL A 28 -7.13 -8.82 0.53
C VAL A 28 -8.02 -8.37 -0.63
N GLU A 29 -8.89 -9.23 -1.17
CA GLU A 29 -9.85 -8.89 -2.23
C GLU A 29 -10.89 -7.88 -1.76
N THR A 30 -11.42 -8.08 -0.54
CA THR A 30 -12.36 -7.14 0.09
C THR A 30 -11.72 -5.77 0.26
N ALA A 31 -10.45 -5.73 0.66
CA ALA A 31 -9.71 -4.49 0.78
C ALA A 31 -9.40 -3.88 -0.61
N ALA A 32 -8.92 -4.67 -1.56
CA ALA A 32 -8.55 -4.19 -2.90
C ALA A 32 -9.74 -3.67 -3.72
N GLY A 33 -10.95 -4.15 -3.41
CA GLY A 33 -12.20 -3.76 -4.08
C GLY A 33 -12.37 -4.40 -5.47
N ARG A 34 -11.58 -5.43 -5.78
CA ARG A 34 -11.63 -6.18 -7.04
C ARG A 34 -11.33 -7.65 -6.78
N PRO A 35 -12.10 -8.59 -7.36
CA PRO A 35 -11.79 -10.00 -7.30
C PRO A 35 -10.62 -10.34 -8.24
N GLU A 36 -9.94 -11.45 -7.96
CA GLU A 36 -8.79 -11.94 -8.75
C GLU A 36 -9.07 -12.00 -10.26
N GLU A 37 -10.26 -12.46 -10.66
CA GLU A 37 -10.63 -12.70 -12.07
C GLU A 37 -10.60 -11.43 -12.94
N VAL A 38 -10.70 -10.25 -12.33
CA VAL A 38 -10.76 -8.96 -13.04
C VAL A 38 -9.37 -8.35 -13.24
N ILE A 39 -8.36 -8.86 -12.55
CA ILE A 39 -7.02 -8.26 -12.50
C ILE A 39 -6.14 -8.87 -13.59
N MET A 40 -5.86 -8.09 -14.63
CA MET A 40 -5.02 -8.52 -15.76
C MET A 40 -3.58 -7.98 -15.70
N ASP A 41 -3.34 -6.92 -14.93
CA ASP A 41 -2.04 -6.26 -14.89
C ASP A 41 -1.02 -7.05 -14.05
N ALA A 42 0.05 -7.51 -14.71
CA ALA A 42 1.10 -8.31 -14.07
C ALA A 42 1.76 -7.61 -12.88
N THR A 43 1.92 -6.29 -12.92
CA THR A 43 2.49 -5.51 -11.81
C THR A 43 1.60 -5.52 -10.59
N ASP A 44 0.28 -5.42 -10.78
CA ASP A 44 -0.67 -5.41 -9.68
C ASP A 44 -0.81 -6.80 -9.06
N LEU A 45 -0.73 -7.86 -9.87
CA LEU A 45 -0.66 -9.24 -9.40
C LEU A 45 0.55 -9.47 -8.47
N ILE A 46 1.72 -8.91 -8.78
CA ILE A 46 2.90 -9.01 -7.91
C ILE A 46 2.65 -8.33 -6.56
N TRP A 47 1.99 -7.16 -6.54
CA TRP A 47 1.66 -6.47 -5.31
C TRP A 47 0.61 -7.21 -4.48
N LEU A 48 -0.40 -7.79 -5.13
CA LEU A 48 -1.42 -8.60 -4.47
C LEU A 48 -0.86 -9.90 -3.89
N LYS A 49 0.07 -10.54 -4.60
CA LYS A 49 0.82 -11.71 -4.11
C LYS A 49 1.54 -11.37 -2.80
N LYS A 50 2.28 -10.25 -2.78
CA LYS A 50 2.96 -9.77 -1.57
C LYS A 50 1.98 -9.42 -0.45
N ALA A 51 0.89 -8.72 -0.77
CA ALA A 51 -0.14 -8.36 0.20
C ALA A 51 -0.76 -9.61 0.86
N THR A 52 -1.03 -10.64 0.07
CA THR A 52 -1.58 -11.92 0.54
C THR A 52 -0.59 -12.64 1.46
N ALA A 53 0.69 -12.69 1.10
CA ALA A 53 1.73 -13.29 1.94
C ALA A 53 1.88 -12.56 3.29
N TYR A 54 1.89 -11.22 3.29
CA TYR A 54 1.96 -10.44 4.53
C TYR A 54 0.69 -10.58 5.39
N GLN A 55 -0.47 -10.70 4.77
CA GLN A 55 -1.71 -10.97 5.50
C GLN A 55 -1.69 -12.38 6.13
N CYS A 56 -1.15 -13.38 5.44
CA CYS A 56 -0.99 -14.72 6.01
C CYS A 56 -0.09 -14.71 7.24
N ALA A 57 1.06 -14.03 7.19
CA ALA A 57 1.95 -13.91 8.34
C ALA A 57 1.28 -13.20 9.52
N TYR A 58 0.52 -12.14 9.25
CA TYR A 58 -0.24 -11.44 10.29
C TYR A 58 -1.32 -12.30 10.94
N MET A 59 -2.05 -13.09 10.14
CA MET A 59 -3.04 -14.04 10.63
C MET A 59 -2.42 -15.21 11.40
N ALA A 60 -1.16 -15.58 11.09
CA ALA A 60 -0.45 -16.62 11.81
C ALA A 60 0.04 -16.15 13.19
N GLU A 61 0.45 -14.88 13.29
CA GLU A 61 0.90 -14.27 14.55
C GLU A 61 -0.27 -13.99 15.50
N ASP A 62 -1.36 -13.39 15.00
CA ASP A 62 -2.54 -13.06 15.79
C ASP A 62 -3.85 -13.53 15.12
N PRO A 63 -4.20 -14.83 15.21
CA PRO A 63 -5.37 -15.38 14.52
C PRO A 63 -6.72 -14.84 15.04
N THR A 64 -6.79 -14.43 16.31
CA THR A 64 -8.02 -13.92 16.94
C THR A 64 -8.22 -12.41 16.71
N SER A 65 -7.13 -11.66 16.51
CA SER A 65 -7.18 -10.20 16.44
C SER A 65 -7.89 -9.68 15.18
N VAL A 66 -7.76 -10.41 14.08
CA VAL A 66 -8.18 -9.97 12.74
C VAL A 66 -9.69 -9.77 12.65
N PHE A 67 -10.49 -10.52 13.40
CA PHE A 67 -11.95 -10.46 13.35
C PHE A 67 -12.60 -9.82 14.56
N GLU A 68 -11.92 -9.81 15.71
CA GLU A 68 -12.52 -9.42 16.98
C GLU A 68 -12.05 -8.05 17.51
N GLN A 69 -11.02 -7.44 16.91
CA GLN A 69 -10.48 -6.19 17.46
C GLN A 69 -11.37 -4.97 17.19
N PRO A 70 -11.79 -4.26 18.25
CA PRO A 70 -12.39 -2.94 18.11
C PRO A 70 -11.34 -1.90 17.67
N ASN A 71 -11.71 -1.05 16.71
CA ASN A 71 -10.86 0.04 16.21
C ASN A 71 -10.78 1.20 17.19
N LEU A 72 -10.06 1.01 18.31
CA LEU A 72 -9.85 2.03 19.34
C LEU A 72 -8.58 2.84 19.05
N GLU A 73 -8.72 4.15 18.88
CA GLU A 73 -7.60 5.06 18.62
C GLU A 73 -7.07 5.69 19.92
N SER A 74 -7.95 5.95 20.89
CA SER A 74 -7.54 6.34 22.25
C SER A 74 -8.60 5.96 23.28
N VAL A 75 -8.13 5.58 24.47
CA VAL A 75 -8.95 5.34 25.65
C VAL A 75 -8.45 6.27 26.75
N THR A 76 -9.24 7.29 27.06
CA THR A 76 -8.96 8.18 28.20
C THR A 76 -9.72 7.64 29.41
N GLN A 77 -9.01 7.12 30.42
CA GLN A 77 -9.62 6.73 31.69
C GLN A 77 -9.83 7.98 32.56
N GLY A 78 -11.07 8.43 32.65
CA GLY A 78 -11.49 9.62 33.39
C GLY A 78 -12.96 9.92 33.09
N GLU A 79 -13.22 10.91 32.24
CA GLU A 79 -14.48 10.93 31.49
C GLU A 79 -14.37 9.89 30.38
N ASN A 80 -14.96 8.71 30.55
CA ASN A 80 -14.91 7.60 29.58
C ASN A 80 -15.30 8.07 28.16
N LYS A 81 -14.29 8.50 27.39
CA LYS A 81 -14.37 8.85 25.99
C LYS A 81 -13.51 7.84 25.24
N MET A 82 -14.17 7.03 24.44
CA MET A 82 -13.54 6.13 23.48
C MET A 82 -13.60 6.82 22.13
N VAL A 83 -12.43 7.09 21.54
CA VAL A 83 -12.35 7.57 20.16
C VAL A 83 -12.09 6.36 19.28
N PHE A 84 -13.05 6.04 18.41
CA PHE A 84 -12.85 5.03 17.38
C PHE A 84 -12.05 5.64 16.24
N GLY A 85 -11.02 4.91 15.79
CA GLY A 85 -10.21 5.32 14.65
C GLY A 85 -10.88 5.01 13.31
N ASP A 86 -10.21 5.38 12.23
CA ASP A 86 -10.58 5.07 10.84
C ASP A 86 -9.68 4.00 10.20
N LYS A 87 -8.77 3.40 10.98
CA LYS A 87 -7.81 2.42 10.46
C LYS A 87 -8.45 1.05 10.24
N ALA A 88 -8.16 0.40 9.12
CA ALA A 88 -8.56 -0.99 8.89
C ALA A 88 -7.73 -1.92 9.79
N VAL A 89 -8.27 -2.24 10.97
CA VAL A 89 -7.59 -3.10 11.98
C VAL A 89 -7.40 -4.53 11.50
N TRP A 90 -8.30 -5.01 10.63
CA TRP A 90 -8.33 -6.36 10.09
C TRP A 90 -7.28 -6.64 8.99
N LEU A 91 -6.51 -5.63 8.58
CA LEU A 91 -5.52 -5.74 7.50
C LEU A 91 -4.12 -5.43 8.02
N SER A 92 -3.16 -6.30 7.71
CA SER A 92 -1.75 -6.10 8.04
C SER A 92 -1.24 -4.72 7.59
N PRO A 93 -0.50 -3.98 8.43
CA PRO A 93 0.06 -2.68 8.05
C PRO A 93 0.97 -2.75 6.82
N VAL A 94 1.63 -3.88 6.60
CA VAL A 94 2.51 -4.09 5.44
C VAL A 94 1.67 -4.43 4.19
N ALA A 95 0.60 -5.21 4.36
CA ALA A 95 -0.36 -5.45 3.28
C ALA A 95 -1.05 -4.14 2.83
N GLN A 96 -1.40 -3.24 3.77
CA GLN A 96 -1.94 -1.91 3.45
C GLN A 96 -1.00 -1.11 2.54
N LYS A 97 0.31 -1.11 2.82
CA LYS A 97 1.31 -0.44 1.98
C LYS A 97 1.39 -1.06 0.59
N ALA A 98 1.36 -2.40 0.48
CA ALA A 98 1.35 -3.09 -0.80
C ALA A 98 0.11 -2.75 -1.64
N LEU A 99 -1.08 -2.71 -1.01
CA LEU A 99 -2.33 -2.33 -1.67
C LEU A 99 -2.35 -0.87 -2.12
N GLY A 100 -1.61 0.02 -1.44
CA GLY A 100 -1.46 1.42 -1.86
C GLY A 100 -0.74 1.61 -3.19
N ASN A 101 0.02 0.60 -3.64
CA ASN A 101 0.75 0.64 -4.91
C ASN A 101 -0.07 0.17 -6.11
N LEU A 102 -1.29 -0.32 -5.90
CA LEU A 102 -2.16 -0.81 -6.97
C LEU A 102 -2.55 0.32 -7.93
N SER A 103 -2.55 0.01 -9.22
CA SER A 103 -2.79 0.97 -10.30
C SER A 103 -4.13 1.72 -10.14
N TRP A 104 -5.19 1.04 -9.69
CA TRP A 104 -6.54 1.60 -9.54
C TRP A 104 -6.80 2.29 -8.20
N ARG A 105 -6.02 1.99 -7.16
CA ARG A 105 -6.12 2.69 -5.86
C ARG A 105 -5.37 4.01 -5.88
N ARG A 106 -4.33 4.10 -6.70
CA ARG A 106 -3.56 5.31 -6.89
C ARG A 106 -4.30 6.22 -7.88
N SER A 107 -5.26 7.00 -7.38
CA SER A 107 -5.70 8.21 -8.08
C SER A 107 -4.49 9.13 -8.22
N ARG A 108 -3.81 9.06 -9.37
CA ARG A 108 -2.84 10.08 -9.76
C ARG A 108 -3.66 11.33 -9.99
N LEU A 109 -3.88 12.12 -8.94
CA LEU A 109 -4.19 13.53 -9.09
C LEU A 109 -3.02 14.10 -9.86
N VAL A 110 -3.14 14.15 -11.19
CA VAL A 110 -2.28 14.99 -12.01
C VAL A 110 -2.65 16.39 -11.56
N PRO A 111 -1.77 17.10 -10.84
CA PRO A 111 -2.10 18.45 -10.43
C PRO A 111 -2.32 19.25 -11.71
N LEU A 112 -3.58 19.59 -12.00
CA LEU A 112 -4.01 20.55 -13.03
C LEU A 112 -3.60 21.98 -12.60
N ARG A 113 -2.39 22.13 -12.05
CA ARG A 113 -1.82 23.45 -11.82
C ARG A 113 -1.60 24.05 -13.22
N PRO A 114 -2.11 25.26 -13.50
CA PRO A 114 -1.82 25.91 -14.76
C PRO A 114 -0.30 25.97 -14.93
N PHE A 115 0.19 25.54 -16.09
CA PHE A 115 1.61 25.57 -16.42
C PHE A 115 2.11 27.01 -16.25
N ASN A 116 2.89 27.26 -15.20
CA ASN A 116 3.34 28.61 -14.90
C ASN A 116 4.57 28.90 -15.76
N TYR A 117 4.32 29.26 -17.03
CA TYR A 117 5.33 29.54 -18.05
C TYR A 117 6.42 30.49 -17.54
N ARG A 118 6.06 31.45 -16.67
CA ARG A 118 6.98 32.41 -16.08
C ARG A 118 7.99 31.79 -15.11
N LYS A 119 7.57 30.81 -14.31
CA LYS A 119 8.48 30.10 -13.39
C LYS A 119 9.43 29.18 -14.15
N GLU A 120 8.95 28.52 -15.20
CA GLU A 120 9.76 27.58 -15.99
C GLU A 120 10.79 28.32 -16.85
N LEU A 121 10.41 29.44 -17.49
CA LEU A 121 11.36 30.32 -18.17
C LEU A 121 12.46 30.80 -17.25
N TRP A 122 12.10 31.29 -16.05
CA TRP A 122 13.10 31.76 -15.09
C TRP A 122 14.06 30.63 -14.67
N ARG A 123 13.55 29.40 -14.53
CA ARG A 123 14.37 28.21 -14.26
C ARG A 123 15.33 27.91 -15.42
N GLN A 124 14.85 27.96 -16.66
CA GLN A 124 15.66 27.75 -17.87
C GLN A 124 16.73 28.85 -18.03
N ASP A 125 16.40 30.10 -17.73
CA ASP A 125 17.33 31.23 -17.74
C ASP A 125 18.44 31.04 -16.68
N VAL A 126 18.08 30.64 -15.47
CA VAL A 126 19.05 30.34 -14.41
C VAL A 126 19.96 29.16 -14.80
N GLU A 127 19.40 28.10 -15.39
CA GLU A 127 20.18 26.96 -15.87
C GLU A 127 21.13 27.33 -17.03
N THR A 128 20.68 28.11 -18.01
CA THR A 128 21.52 28.59 -19.11
C THR A 128 22.60 29.56 -18.65
N VAL A 129 22.34 30.42 -17.66
CA VAL A 129 23.38 31.26 -17.03
C VAL A 129 24.41 30.39 -16.30
N ARG A 130 23.97 29.37 -15.57
CA ARG A 130 24.86 28.42 -14.88
C ARG A 130 25.68 27.55 -15.83
N MET A 131 25.12 27.20 -17.00
CA MET A 131 25.85 26.51 -18.07
C MET A 131 26.88 27.43 -18.71
N ARG A 132 26.51 28.67 -19.02
CA ARG A 132 27.44 29.69 -19.53
C ARG A 132 28.58 29.94 -18.55
N GLY A 133 28.32 30.13 -17.25
CA GLY A 133 29.39 30.32 -16.27
C GLY A 133 30.41 29.17 -16.18
N ARG A 134 29.99 27.94 -16.53
CA ARG A 134 30.89 26.76 -16.56
C ARG A 134 31.71 26.63 -17.84
N TRP A 135 31.27 27.23 -18.94
CA TRP A 135 31.97 27.17 -20.23
C TRP A 135 33.11 28.19 -20.34
N TRP A 136 33.10 29.22 -19.50
CA TRP A 136 34.05 30.34 -19.54
C TRP A 136 35.09 30.28 -18.40
N SER A 137 35.17 29.15 -17.69
CA SER A 137 36.08 28.93 -16.56
C SER A 137 37.22 27.93 -16.86
N TRP A 138 37.68 27.89 -18.11
CA TRP A 138 38.87 27.16 -18.59
C TRP A 138 39.87 28.13 -19.20
#